data_AF-A0A966D9N8-F1
#
_entry.id   AF-A0A966D9N8-F1
#
_cell.length_a   1.000
_cell.length_b   1.000
_cell.length_c   1.000
_cell.angle_alpha   90.00
_cell.angle_beta   90.00
_cell.angle_gamma   90.00
#
_symmetry.space_group_name_H-M   'P 1'
#
loop_
_entity.id
_entity.type
_entity.pdbx_description
1 polymer ?
#
loop_
_entity_poly.entity_id
_entity_poly.type
_entity_poly.pdbx_seq_one_letter_code
_entity_poly.pdbx_strand_id
1 'polypeptide(L)'
;LRKVIPGSIHIPAYIVVIASLVTITEMVMHAFVPSVYSALGVYLPLIVVNCIILGRAEAFASKNTVLDSILDAIGMSIGFALGITLIALIRELFGSGTITLFPMGNFSGVINIPWFYDNPIRVLSLAPGALLIMGYLKAFFDWNTSRKKDK
;
A
#
# COMPACT_ATOMS: atom_id res chain seq x y z
N LEU A 1 27.42 4.03 2.54
CA LEU A 1 27.08 2.68 2.00
C LEU A 1 27.32 2.56 0.48
N ARG A 2 26.90 3.52 -0.36
CA ARG A 2 27.09 3.51 -1.83
C ARG A 2 28.53 3.32 -2.35
N LYS A 3 29.55 3.71 -1.59
CA LYS A 3 30.98 3.60 -1.97
C LYS A 3 31.66 2.29 -1.55
N VAL A 4 31.00 1.48 -0.72
CA VAL A 4 31.60 0.31 -0.03
C VAL A 4 31.03 -1.01 -0.54
N ILE A 5 29.87 -0.99 -1.21
CA ILE A 5 29.16 -2.20 -1.65
C ILE A 5 29.51 -2.49 -3.12
N PRO A 6 30.18 -3.61 -3.44
CA PRO A 6 30.40 -4.05 -4.81
C PRO A 6 29.07 -4.34 -5.52
N GLY A 7 29.01 -4.03 -6.82
CA GLY A 7 27.79 -4.11 -7.63
C GLY A 7 27.12 -5.49 -7.67
N SER A 8 27.81 -6.56 -7.32
CA SER A 8 27.25 -7.92 -7.31
C SER A 8 26.38 -8.25 -6.09
N ILE A 9 26.45 -7.48 -4.99
CA ILE A 9 25.79 -7.82 -3.71
C ILE A 9 24.84 -6.73 -3.17
N HIS A 10 24.50 -5.74 -4.00
CA HIS A 10 23.70 -4.60 -3.53
C HIS A 10 22.25 -4.98 -3.19
N ILE A 11 21.62 -5.90 -3.92
CA ILE A 11 20.25 -6.37 -3.64
C ILE A 11 20.16 -7.04 -2.25
N PRO A 12 20.98 -8.08 -1.93
CA PRO A 12 21.01 -8.65 -0.59
C PRO A 12 21.34 -7.62 0.50
N ALA A 13 22.25 -6.68 0.24
CA ALA A 13 22.61 -5.65 1.20
C ALA A 13 21.42 -4.75 1.55
N TYR A 14 20.59 -4.34 0.57
CA TYR A 14 19.37 -3.56 0.84
C TYR A 14 18.36 -4.36 1.67
N ILE A 15 18.15 -5.64 1.34
CA ILE A 15 17.24 -6.51 2.07
C ILE A 15 17.67 -6.65 3.54
N VAL A 16 18.96 -6.83 3.83
CA VAL A 16 19.46 -6.93 5.21
C VAL A 16 19.24 -5.64 6.01
N VAL A 17 19.48 -4.48 5.39
CA VAL A 17 19.22 -3.18 6.04
C VAL A 17 17.73 -3.04 6.37
N ILE A 18 16.85 -3.33 5.40
CA ILE A 18 15.39 -3.26 5.61
C ILE A 18 14.95 -4.26 6.67
N ALA A 19 15.44 -5.51 6.61
CA ALA A 19 15.12 -6.56 7.57
C ALA A 19 15.49 -6.14 9.00
N SER A 20 16.69 -5.62 9.22
CA SER A 20 17.12 -5.19 10.55
C SER A 20 16.22 -4.09 11.13
N LEU A 21 15.79 -3.12 10.31
CA LEU A 21 14.89 -2.05 10.73
C LEU A 21 13.49 -2.55 11.06
N VAL A 22 12.96 -3.48 10.26
CA VAL A 22 11.65 -4.10 10.49
C VAL A 22 11.68 -4.96 11.75
N THR A 23 12.76 -5.71 12.00
CA THR A 23 12.93 -6.52 13.23
C THR A 23 13.00 -5.65 14.49
N ILE A 24 13.66 -4.50 14.44
CA ILE A 24 13.63 -3.55 15.56
C ILE A 24 12.20 -3.06 15.81
N THR A 25 11.47 -2.72 14.75
CA THR A 25 10.06 -2.31 14.83
C THR A 25 9.18 -3.41 15.41
N GLU A 26 9.43 -4.66 15.01
CA GLU A 26 8.74 -5.85 15.54
C GLU A 26 8.88 -5.96 17.06
N MET A 27 10.11 -5.87 17.57
CA MET A 27 10.39 -5.94 19.00
C MET A 27 9.75 -4.76 19.77
N VAL A 28 9.75 -3.56 19.19
CA VAL A 28 9.09 -2.38 19.77
C VAL A 28 7.58 -2.58 19.84
N MET A 29 6.94 -3.09 18.79
CA MET A 29 5.50 -3.36 18.79
C MET A 29 5.11 -4.45 19.78
N HIS A 30 5.93 -5.51 19.89
CA HIS A 30 5.72 -6.57 20.88
C HIS A 30 5.80 -6.04 22.32
N ALA A 31 6.65 -5.06 22.58
CA ALA A 31 6.85 -4.49 23.91
C ALA A 31 5.77 -3.45 24.32
N PHE A 32 5.38 -2.56 23.40
CA PHE A 32 4.51 -1.43 23.73
C PHE A 32 3.06 -1.58 23.28
N VAL A 33 2.78 -2.35 22.21
CA VAL A 33 1.45 -2.43 21.59
C VAL A 33 1.12 -3.87 21.13
N PRO A 34 0.93 -4.82 22.07
CA PRO A 34 0.71 -6.23 21.73
C PRO A 34 -0.58 -6.46 20.92
N SER A 35 -1.61 -5.62 21.09
CA SER A 35 -2.84 -5.70 20.30
C SER A 35 -2.62 -5.49 18.80
N VAL A 36 -1.72 -4.56 18.43
CA VAL A 36 -1.38 -4.30 17.04
C VAL A 36 -0.41 -5.36 16.52
N TYR A 37 0.51 -5.85 17.35
CA TYR A 37 1.40 -6.97 16.99
C TYR A 37 0.61 -8.23 16.61
N SER A 38 -0.45 -8.59 17.33
CA SER A 38 -1.27 -9.75 16.99
C SER A 38 -1.96 -9.65 15.62
N ALA A 39 -2.26 -8.43 15.15
CA ALA A 39 -2.88 -8.21 13.85
C ALA A 39 -1.86 -8.02 12.71
N LEU A 40 -0.74 -7.34 12.98
CA LEU A 40 0.24 -6.95 11.96
C LEU A 40 1.47 -7.87 11.91
N GLY A 41 1.74 -8.69 12.93
CA GLY A 41 2.98 -9.46 13.08
C GLY A 41 3.33 -10.31 11.85
N VAL A 42 2.34 -10.99 11.26
CA VAL A 42 2.53 -11.80 10.05
C VAL A 42 2.89 -10.94 8.83
N TYR A 43 2.46 -9.68 8.79
CA TYR A 43 2.74 -8.78 7.67
C TYR A 43 4.13 -8.13 7.74
N LEU A 44 4.78 -8.06 8.92
CA LEU A 44 6.11 -7.44 9.04
C LEU A 44 7.17 -8.12 8.14
N PRO A 45 7.32 -9.45 8.12
CA PRO A 45 8.22 -10.12 7.17
C PRO A 45 7.85 -9.86 5.69
N LEU A 46 6.55 -9.73 5.37
CA LEU A 46 6.10 -9.41 4.01
C LEU A 46 6.48 -7.97 3.58
N ILE A 47 6.69 -7.05 4.51
CA ILE A 47 7.20 -5.71 4.22
C ILE A 47 8.65 -5.80 3.71
N VAL A 48 9.50 -6.63 4.34
CA VAL A 48 10.92 -6.77 3.98
C VAL A 48 11.10 -7.24 2.53
N VAL A 49 10.25 -8.17 2.08
CA VAL A 49 10.29 -8.74 0.73
C VAL A 49 9.39 -8.00 -0.27
N ASN A 50 8.82 -6.85 0.11
CA ASN A 50 7.94 -6.11 -0.78
C ASN A 50 8.72 -5.48 -1.95
N CYS A 51 8.28 -5.79 -3.17
CA CYS A 51 8.91 -5.32 -4.41
C CYS A 51 8.94 -3.79 -4.53
N ILE A 52 7.96 -3.06 -3.95
CA ILE A 52 7.95 -1.59 -4.01
C ILE A 52 9.09 -0.99 -3.21
N ILE A 53 9.41 -1.56 -2.04
CA ILE A 53 10.44 -1.03 -1.15
C ILE A 53 11.81 -1.27 -1.77
N LEU A 54 12.07 -2.50 -2.23
CA LEU A 54 13.31 -2.84 -2.91
C LEU A 54 13.47 -2.04 -4.22
N GLY A 55 12.42 -1.99 -5.05
CA GLY A 55 12.46 -1.30 -6.33
C GLY A 55 12.71 0.20 -6.21
N ARG A 56 12.14 0.87 -5.20
CA ARG A 56 12.42 2.29 -4.93
C ARG A 56 13.79 2.53 -4.31
N ALA A 57 14.24 1.63 -3.42
CA ALA A 57 15.59 1.68 -2.87
C ALA A 57 16.66 1.58 -3.98
N GLU A 58 16.45 0.67 -4.94
CA GLU A 58 17.35 0.50 -6.08
C GLU A 58 17.26 1.65 -7.09
N ALA A 59 16.04 2.00 -7.54
CA ALA A 59 15.87 2.96 -8.63
C ALA A 59 16.15 4.42 -8.20
N PHE A 60 15.81 4.79 -6.97
CA PHE A 60 15.83 6.18 -6.51
C PHE A 60 16.87 6.41 -5.41
N ALA A 61 16.82 5.66 -4.30
CA ALA A 61 17.69 5.91 -3.15
C ALA A 61 19.17 5.63 -3.45
N SER A 62 19.48 4.70 -4.36
CA SER A 62 20.86 4.40 -4.74
C SER A 62 21.54 5.53 -5.54
N LYS A 63 20.76 6.40 -6.19
CA LYS A 63 21.27 7.42 -7.13
C LYS A 63 21.16 8.85 -6.61
N ASN A 64 20.20 9.14 -5.71
CA ASN A 64 19.89 10.49 -5.22
C ASN A 64 20.46 10.80 -3.82
N THR A 65 20.26 12.03 -3.36
CA THR A 65 20.66 12.44 -1.99
C THR A 65 19.69 11.87 -0.94
N VAL A 66 20.12 11.86 0.34
CA VAL A 66 19.31 11.34 1.45
C VAL A 66 18.00 12.12 1.60
N LEU A 67 18.06 13.46 1.48
CA LEU A 67 16.87 14.30 1.62
C LEU A 67 15.84 14.04 0.51
N ASP A 68 16.29 13.97 -0.74
CA ASP A 68 15.39 13.67 -1.87
C ASP A 68 14.76 12.28 -1.72
N SER A 69 15.53 11.31 -1.21
CA SER A 69 15.07 9.94 -1.01
C SER A 69 14.01 9.83 0.10
N ILE A 70 14.09 10.66 1.13
CA ILE A 70 13.06 10.74 2.18
C ILE A 70 11.76 11.32 1.61
N LEU A 71 11.85 12.39 0.82
CA LEU A 71 10.68 12.99 0.17
C LEU A 71 10.00 11.99 -0.78
N ASP A 72 10.79 11.22 -1.53
CA ASP A 72 10.27 10.15 -2.40
C ASP A 72 9.57 9.04 -1.61
N ALA A 73 10.16 8.58 -0.51
CA ALA A 73 9.57 7.56 0.35
C ALA A 73 8.23 8.01 0.94
N ILE A 74 8.13 9.26 1.39
CA ILE A 74 6.88 9.84 1.92
C ILE A 74 5.84 9.95 0.79
N GLY A 75 6.22 10.49 -0.38
CA GLY A 75 5.29 10.62 -1.50
C GLY A 75 4.74 9.27 -1.99
N MET A 76 5.61 8.27 -2.10
CA MET A 76 5.23 6.92 -2.54
C MET A 76 4.38 6.17 -1.52
N SER A 77 4.68 6.29 -0.23
CA SER A 77 3.88 5.64 0.82
C SER A 77 2.48 6.25 0.93
N ILE A 78 2.35 7.58 0.86
CA ILE A 78 1.05 8.26 0.83
C ILE A 78 0.27 7.86 -0.43
N GLY A 79 0.90 7.89 -1.61
CA GLY A 79 0.27 7.48 -2.86
C GLY A 79 -0.19 6.02 -2.85
N PHE A 80 0.62 5.13 -2.30
CA PHE A 80 0.27 3.71 -2.13
C PHE A 80 -0.92 3.54 -1.18
N ALA A 81 -0.90 4.20 -0.03
CA ALA A 81 -1.99 4.17 0.96
C ALA A 81 -3.32 4.69 0.35
N LEU A 82 -3.29 5.79 -0.38
CA LEU A 82 -4.46 6.32 -1.08
C LEU A 82 -4.97 5.36 -2.16
N GLY A 83 -4.06 4.74 -2.93
CA GLY A 83 -4.41 3.76 -3.96
C GLY A 83 -5.12 2.53 -3.38
N ILE A 84 -4.55 1.91 -2.34
CA ILE A 84 -5.16 0.74 -1.71
C ILE A 84 -6.48 1.09 -1.01
N THR A 85 -6.60 2.29 -0.44
CA THR A 85 -7.85 2.78 0.20
C THR A 85 -8.95 2.94 -0.84
N LEU A 86 -8.63 3.53 -2.01
CA LEU A 86 -9.60 3.69 -3.09
C LEU A 86 -10.05 2.33 -3.65
N ILE A 87 -9.11 1.39 -3.83
CA ILE A 87 -9.43 0.02 -4.25
C ILE A 87 -10.29 -0.68 -3.19
N ALA A 88 -9.99 -0.52 -1.91
CA ALA A 88 -10.76 -1.09 -0.81
C ALA A 88 -12.20 -0.53 -0.78
N LEU A 89 -12.38 0.78 -0.94
CA LEU A 89 -13.69 1.43 -1.01
C LEU A 89 -14.55 0.88 -2.15
N ILE A 90 -13.96 0.74 -3.35
CA ILE A 90 -14.66 0.16 -4.50
C ILE A 90 -15.01 -1.31 -4.22
N ARG A 91 -14.11 -2.07 -3.58
CA ARG A 91 -14.37 -3.48 -3.23
C ARG A 91 -15.49 -3.64 -2.20
N GLU A 92 -15.56 -2.79 -1.19
CA GLU A 92 -16.63 -2.81 -0.20
C GLU A 92 -17.98 -2.44 -0.83
N LEU A 93 -17.99 -1.38 -1.64
CA LEU A 93 -19.17 -0.88 -2.33
C LEU A 93 -19.85 -1.95 -3.18
N PHE A 94 -19.08 -2.65 -4.03
CA PHE A 94 -19.62 -3.63 -4.97
C PHE A 94 -19.63 -5.06 -4.42
N GLY A 95 -18.78 -5.37 -3.45
CA GLY A 95 -18.64 -6.71 -2.86
C GLY A 95 -19.57 -6.99 -1.68
N SER A 96 -19.92 -5.97 -0.90
CA SER A 96 -20.79 -6.10 0.29
C SER A 96 -21.99 -5.14 0.29
N GLY A 97 -22.10 -4.23 -0.69
CA GLY A 97 -23.20 -3.26 -0.77
C GLY A 97 -23.19 -2.20 0.33
N THR A 98 -22.08 -2.09 1.06
CA THR A 98 -21.88 -1.15 2.17
C THR A 98 -20.64 -0.32 1.93
N ILE A 99 -20.66 0.94 2.36
CA ILE A 99 -19.47 1.77 2.45
C ILE A 99 -19.19 1.94 3.93
N THR A 100 -18.09 1.34 4.41
CA THR A 100 -17.61 1.58 5.77
C THR A 100 -16.59 2.72 5.74
N LEU A 101 -17.03 3.90 6.15
CA LEU A 101 -16.17 5.05 6.41
C LEU A 101 -15.66 5.00 7.85
N PHE A 102 -14.58 5.76 8.12
CA PHE A 102 -14.07 5.94 9.47
C PHE A 102 -15.21 6.32 10.42
N PRO A 103 -15.45 5.57 11.51
CA PRO A 103 -16.46 5.93 12.49
C PRO A 103 -16.06 7.26 13.14
N MET A 104 -16.85 8.31 12.90
CA MET A 104 -16.61 9.65 13.42
C MET A 104 -17.79 10.06 14.31
N GLY A 105 -17.61 9.97 15.64
CA GLY A 105 -18.64 10.29 16.62
C GLY A 105 -19.79 9.28 16.65
N ASN A 106 -21.05 9.76 16.66
CA ASN A 106 -22.27 8.93 16.72
C ASN A 106 -22.66 8.29 15.37
N PHE A 107 -21.84 8.45 14.33
CA PHE A 107 -22.08 7.85 13.03
C PHE A 107 -21.42 6.47 13.00
N SER A 108 -22.22 5.41 12.86
CA SER A 108 -21.74 4.03 12.83
C SER A 108 -20.84 3.70 11.63
N GLY A 109 -20.49 4.68 10.79
CA GLY A 109 -19.56 4.55 9.67
C GLY A 109 -20.13 3.82 8.47
N VAL A 110 -21.29 3.16 8.59
CA VAL A 110 -21.84 2.27 7.55
C VAL A 110 -22.99 2.97 6.81
N ILE A 111 -22.77 3.28 5.53
CA ILE A 111 -23.85 3.67 4.61
C ILE A 111 -24.28 2.41 3.86
N ASN A 112 -25.51 1.96 4.12
CA ASN A 112 -26.15 0.88 3.36
C ASN A 112 -26.79 1.47 2.11
N ILE A 113 -26.46 0.92 0.95
CA ILE A 113 -27.03 1.33 -0.34
C ILE A 113 -28.01 0.23 -0.74
N PRO A 114 -29.33 0.48 -0.72
CA PRO A 114 -30.34 -0.57 -0.87
C PRO A 114 -30.22 -1.39 -2.16
N TRP A 115 -29.65 -0.83 -3.23
CA TRP A 115 -29.58 -1.51 -4.54
C TRP A 115 -28.48 -2.57 -4.67
N PHE A 116 -27.39 -2.49 -3.89
CA PHE A 116 -26.27 -3.44 -3.97
C PHE A 116 -26.29 -4.51 -2.85
N TYR A 117 -27.22 -4.40 -1.90
CA TYR A 117 -27.36 -5.33 -0.79
C TYR A 117 -27.94 -6.69 -1.22
N ASP A 118 -28.87 -6.70 -2.17
CA ASP A 118 -29.59 -7.92 -2.58
C ASP A 118 -28.82 -8.79 -3.60
N ASN A 119 -27.82 -8.24 -4.30
CA ASN A 119 -26.97 -8.99 -5.23
C ASN A 119 -25.49 -8.59 -5.11
N PRO A 120 -24.78 -8.97 -4.03
CA PRO A 120 -23.36 -8.69 -3.89
C PRO A 120 -22.56 -9.45 -4.96
N ILE A 121 -21.74 -8.72 -5.72
CA ILE A 121 -20.84 -9.32 -6.71
C ILE A 121 -19.63 -9.86 -5.96
N ARG A 122 -19.79 -11.06 -5.37
CA ARG A 122 -18.76 -11.72 -4.55
C ARG A 122 -17.44 -11.90 -5.30
N VAL A 123 -17.48 -12.05 -6.62
CA VAL A 123 -16.30 -12.15 -7.51
C VAL A 123 -15.34 -10.97 -7.32
N LEU A 124 -15.86 -9.78 -7.00
CA LEU A 124 -15.05 -8.58 -6.81
C LEU A 124 -14.30 -8.56 -5.46
N SER A 125 -14.75 -9.36 -4.49
CA SER A 125 -14.09 -9.50 -3.19
C SER A 125 -12.85 -10.41 -3.25
N LEU A 126 -12.76 -11.32 -4.22
CA LEU A 126 -11.59 -12.20 -4.37
C LEU A 126 -10.40 -11.47 -5.04
N ALA A 127 -9.21 -12.09 -4.98
CA ALA A 127 -7.99 -11.62 -5.66
C ALA A 127 -8.17 -11.18 -7.13
N PRO A 128 -8.89 -11.91 -8.01
CA PRO A 128 -9.15 -11.45 -9.39
C PRO A 128 -9.93 -10.13 -9.47
N GLY A 129 -10.83 -9.86 -8.52
CA GLY A 129 -11.58 -8.61 -8.45
C GLY A 129 -10.68 -7.40 -8.19
N ALA A 130 -9.69 -7.55 -7.31
CA ALA A 130 -8.72 -6.50 -7.02
C ALA A 130 -7.89 -6.13 -8.27
N LEU A 131 -7.44 -7.12 -9.05
CA LEU A 131 -6.68 -6.88 -10.28
C LEU A 131 -7.51 -6.14 -11.34
N LEU A 132 -8.78 -6.50 -11.50
CA LEU A 132 -9.69 -5.80 -12.42
C LEU A 132 -9.87 -4.33 -12.00
N ILE A 133 -10.13 -4.07 -10.72
CA ILE A 133 -10.30 -2.69 -10.21
C ILE A 133 -9.02 -1.89 -10.42
N MET A 134 -7.84 -2.45 -10.12
CA MET A 134 -6.57 -1.76 -10.37
C MET A 134 -6.41 -1.37 -11.84
N GLY A 135 -6.75 -2.30 -12.76
CA GLY A 135 -6.71 -2.05 -14.20
C GLY A 135 -7.64 -0.93 -14.65
N TYR A 136 -8.92 -0.97 -14.24
CA TYR A 136 -9.90 0.07 -14.57
C TYR A 136 -9.52 1.43 -14.00
N LEU A 137 -9.06 1.45 -12.74
CA LEU A 137 -8.67 2.70 -12.08
C LEU A 137 -7.44 3.33 -12.76
N LYS A 138 -6.45 2.51 -13.13
CA LYS A 138 -5.28 2.98 -13.87
C LYS A 138 -5.66 3.51 -15.26
N ALA A 139 -6.54 2.82 -15.97
CA ALA A 139 -7.05 3.28 -17.27
C ALA A 139 -7.79 4.63 -17.14
N PHE A 140 -8.61 4.79 -16.11
CA PHE A 140 -9.33 6.04 -15.85
C PHE A 140 -8.39 7.22 -15.56
N PHE A 141 -7.39 7.04 -14.70
CA PHE A 141 -6.42 8.09 -14.40
C PHE A 141 -5.53 8.44 -15.60
N ASP A 142 -5.15 7.45 -16.40
CA ASP A 142 -4.35 7.67 -17.60
C ASP A 142 -5.14 8.39 -18.68
N TRP A 143 -6.42 8.04 -18.86
CA TRP A 143 -7.34 8.75 -19.74
C TRP A 143 -7.53 10.22 -19.32
N ASN A 144 -7.71 10.47 -18.03
CA ASN A 144 -7.89 11.83 -17.51
C ASN A 144 -6.60 12.67 -17.63
N THR A 145 -5.44 12.03 -17.50
CA THR A 145 -4.12 12.68 -17.71
C THR A 145 -3.89 12.98 -19.18
N SER A 146 -4.21 12.04 -20.07
CA SER A 146 -4.10 12.21 -21.52
C SER A 146 -4.97 13.39 -22.01
N ARG A 147 -6.18 13.52 -21.48
CA ARG A 147 -7.06 14.68 -21.78
C ARG A 147 -6.54 16.04 -21.34
N LYS A 148 -5.71 16.10 -20.29
CA LYS A 148 -5.07 17.35 -19.85
C LYS A 148 -3.84 17.71 -20.67
N LYS A 149 -3.28 16.77 -21.43
CA LYS A 149 -2.10 16.97 -22.27
C LYS A 149 -2.47 17.48 -23.68
N ASP A 150 -3.70 17.22 -24.12
CA ASP A 150 -4.28 17.70 -25.39
C ASP A 150 -4.99 19.08 -25.28
N LYS A 151 -4.93 19.74 -24.13
CA LYS A 151 -5.37 21.14 -23.92
C LYS A 151 -4.17 22.01 -23.59
#